data_AF-A0A1G8U6V9-F1
#
_entry.id   AF-A0A1G8U6V9-F1
#
_cell.length_a   1.000
_cell.length_b   1.000
_cell.length_c   1.000
_cell.angle_alpha   90.00
_cell.angle_beta   90.00
_cell.angle_gamma   90.00
#
_symmetry.space_group_name_H-M   'P 1'
#
loop_
_entity.id
_entity.type
_entity.pdbx_description
1 polymer ?
#
loop_
_entity_poly.entity_id
_entity_poly.type
_entity_poly.pdbx_seq_one_letter_code
_entity_poly.pdbx_strand_id
1 'polypeptide(L)'
;MSAGQMAGLVDVGHMSVKTAYVGVFISGVLLGIGWALAGCYPGTGPVAAASGRRETLAFMVGGLLGTAAYMATYPSVKSTGARDAIAGGSIMPGAVPGAKYEGLTGLPGDTLGIAPVVVFIVVAFMLPERNSGEPDPVVAE
;
A
#
# COMPACT_ATOMS: atom_id res chain seq x y z
N MET A 1 -2.42 10.73 11.07
CA MET A 1 -3.37 11.55 10.28
C MET A 1 -2.62 12.15 9.10
N SER A 2 -3.31 12.63 8.06
CA SER A 2 -2.65 13.37 6.97
C SER A 2 -2.28 14.79 7.40
N ALA A 3 -1.23 15.38 6.81
CA ALA A 3 -0.80 16.75 7.13
C ALA A 3 -1.94 17.79 6.97
N GLY A 4 -2.84 17.59 6.00
CA GLY A 4 -4.03 18.43 5.81
C GLY A 4 -5.05 18.34 6.96
N GLN A 5 -5.18 17.18 7.61
CA GLN A 5 -6.02 17.03 8.82
C GLN A 5 -5.35 17.70 10.02
N MET A 6 -4.03 17.58 10.16
CA MET A 6 -3.28 18.23 11.24
C MET A 6 -3.30 19.75 11.12
N ALA A 7 -3.32 20.27 9.89
CA ALA A 7 -3.46 21.69 9.59
C ALA A 7 -4.90 22.21 9.62
N GLY A 8 -5.90 21.36 9.89
CA GLY A 8 -7.33 21.74 9.90
C GLY A 8 -7.93 22.04 8.53
N LEU A 9 -7.22 21.73 7.43
CA LEU A 9 -7.65 21.97 6.06
C LEU A 9 -8.59 20.88 5.52
N VAL A 10 -8.65 19.72 6.19
CA VAL A 10 -9.40 18.54 5.73
C VAL A 10 -10.28 18.01 6.85
N ASP A 11 -11.59 17.99 6.62
CA ASP A 11 -12.58 17.41 7.53
C ASP A 11 -12.53 15.87 7.49
N VAL A 12 -12.50 15.27 8.67
CA VAL A 12 -12.46 13.81 8.87
C VAL A 12 -13.83 13.19 8.60
N GLY A 13 -14.92 13.97 8.73
CA GLY A 13 -16.29 13.49 8.56
C GLY A 13 -16.62 12.96 7.16
N HIS A 14 -15.87 13.37 6.14
CA HIS A 14 -16.03 12.92 4.75
C HIS A 14 -15.09 11.77 4.34
N MET A 15 -14.22 11.30 5.25
CA MET A 15 -13.33 10.19 4.96
C MET A 15 -14.04 8.86 5.16
N SER A 16 -14.04 8.03 4.12
CA SER A 16 -14.58 6.67 4.19
C SER A 16 -13.45 5.69 4.48
N VAL A 17 -13.48 5.07 5.66
CA VAL A 17 -12.53 4.01 6.01
C VAL A 17 -12.99 2.70 5.39
N LYS A 18 -12.14 2.12 4.55
CA LYS A 18 -12.39 0.83 3.93
C LYS A 18 -12.28 -0.28 4.98
N THR A 19 -13.24 -1.21 4.97
CA THR A 19 -13.29 -2.35 5.89
C THR A 19 -12.03 -3.21 5.77
N ALA A 20 -11.44 -3.57 6.91
CA ALA A 20 -10.36 -4.53 7.00
C ALA A 20 -10.93 -5.96 6.94
N TYR A 21 -10.42 -6.77 6.00
CA TYR A 21 -10.75 -8.19 5.87
C TYR A 21 -9.54 -8.96 5.33
N VAL A 22 -9.53 -10.28 5.52
CA VAL A 22 -8.36 -11.15 5.22
C VAL A 22 -7.90 -10.98 3.77
N GLY A 23 -8.85 -10.88 2.83
CA GLY A 23 -8.55 -10.63 1.43
C GLY A 23 -7.74 -9.36 1.16
N VAL A 24 -7.86 -8.30 1.96
CA VAL A 24 -7.01 -7.09 1.83
C VAL A 24 -5.56 -7.44 2.15
N PHE A 25 -5.31 -8.19 3.22
CA PHE A 25 -3.96 -8.59 3.60
C PHE A 25 -3.31 -9.48 2.53
N ILE A 26 -4.02 -10.50 2.06
CA ILE A 26 -3.54 -11.38 0.98
C ILE A 26 -3.24 -10.56 -0.28
N SER A 27 -4.14 -9.65 -0.66
CA SER A 27 -3.93 -8.79 -1.82
C SER A 27 -2.72 -7.85 -1.66
N GLY A 28 -2.46 -7.34 -0.46
CA GLY A 28 -1.30 -6.50 -0.16
C GLY A 28 0.01 -7.26 -0.32
N VAL A 29 0.08 -8.52 0.14
CA VAL A 29 1.25 -9.38 -0.05
C VAL A 29 1.49 -9.66 -1.54
N LEU A 30 0.44 -10.04 -2.28
CA LEU A 30 0.54 -10.29 -3.72
C LEU A 30 1.00 -9.03 -4.49
N LEU A 31 0.46 -7.87 -4.13
CA LEU A 31 0.87 -6.58 -4.70
C LEU A 31 2.33 -6.27 -4.40
N GLY A 32 2.78 -6.48 -3.16
CA GLY A 32 4.19 -6.28 -2.77
C GLY A 32 5.15 -7.20 -3.51
N ILE A 33 4.80 -8.47 -3.69
CA ILE A 33 5.58 -9.42 -4.51
C ILE A 33 5.66 -8.91 -5.96
N GLY A 34 4.53 -8.45 -6.51
CA GLY A 34 4.49 -7.86 -7.85
C GLY A 34 5.46 -6.68 -8.01
N TRP A 35 5.57 -5.81 -7.02
CA TRP A 35 6.52 -4.69 -7.05
C TRP A 35 7.97 -5.14 -6.99
N ALA A 36 8.26 -6.12 -6.12
CA ALA A 36 9.60 -6.68 -6.00
C ALA A 36 10.08 -7.31 -7.32
N LEU A 37 9.18 -7.98 -8.05
CA LEU A 37 9.49 -8.58 -9.35
C LEU A 37 9.57 -7.55 -10.48
N ALA A 38 8.70 -6.53 -10.47
CA ALA A 38 8.63 -5.55 -11.55
C ALA A 38 9.71 -4.44 -11.44
N GLY A 39 10.31 -4.25 -10.25
CA GLY A 39 11.25 -3.15 -10.00
C GLY A 39 10.61 -1.77 -10.17
N CYS A 40 9.27 -1.70 -10.08
CA CYS A 40 8.49 -0.47 -10.12
C CYS A 40 7.20 -0.64 -9.30
N TYR A 41 6.73 0.45 -8.71
CA TYR A 41 5.42 0.49 -8.04
C TYR A 41 4.39 1.16 -8.99
N PRO A 42 3.08 0.92 -8.81
CA PRO A 42 2.05 1.32 -9.76
C PRO A 42 2.00 2.82 -10.04
N GLY A 43 2.45 3.67 -9.11
CA GLY A 43 2.57 5.11 -9.32
C GLY A 43 3.69 5.50 -10.29
N THR A 44 4.84 4.85 -10.22
CA THR A 44 5.98 5.07 -11.14
C THR A 44 5.86 4.31 -12.46
N GLY A 45 4.99 3.29 -12.52
CA GLY A 45 4.83 2.43 -13.69
C GLY A 45 4.57 3.21 -15.00
N PRO A 46 3.57 4.11 -15.04
CA PRO A 46 3.27 4.91 -16.23
C PRO A 46 4.43 5.81 -16.67
N VAL A 47 5.17 6.39 -15.71
CA VAL A 47 6.33 7.25 -16.01
C VAL A 47 7.49 6.42 -16.57
N ALA A 48 7.75 5.24 -16.01
CA ALA A 48 8.77 4.32 -16.51
C ALA A 48 8.42 3.79 -17.91
N ALA A 49 7.15 3.46 -18.15
CA ALA A 49 6.66 3.10 -19.48
C ALA A 49 6.82 4.25 -20.50
N ALA A 50 6.49 5.48 -20.10
CA ALA A 50 6.68 6.68 -20.94
C ALA A 50 8.16 6.97 -21.23
N SER A 51 9.06 6.55 -20.34
CA SER A 51 10.52 6.66 -20.49
C SER A 51 11.14 5.54 -21.35
N GLY A 52 10.33 4.63 -21.91
CA GLY A 52 10.78 3.57 -22.81
C GLY A 52 10.96 2.19 -22.17
N ARG A 53 10.75 2.02 -20.85
CA ARG A 53 10.85 0.73 -20.18
C ARG A 53 9.64 -0.16 -20.50
N ARG A 54 9.74 -0.95 -21.56
CA ARG A 54 8.67 -1.81 -22.09
C ARG A 54 8.27 -2.94 -21.14
N GLU A 55 9.18 -3.33 -20.26
CA GLU A 55 8.96 -4.34 -19.20
C GLU A 55 7.87 -3.87 -18.24
N THR A 56 7.79 -2.55 -18.04
CA THR A 56 6.77 -1.92 -17.20
C THR A 56 5.39 -1.96 -17.84
N LEU A 57 5.32 -1.92 -19.18
CA LEU A 57 4.05 -2.10 -19.90
C LEU A 57 3.48 -3.50 -19.69
N ALA A 58 4.33 -4.53 -19.70
CA ALA A 58 3.90 -5.90 -19.39
C ALA A 58 3.36 -6.01 -17.96
N PHE A 59 3.99 -5.34 -16.99
CA PHE A 59 3.50 -5.25 -15.62
C PHE A 59 2.13 -4.53 -15.53
N MET A 60 1.96 -3.41 -16.22
CA MET A 60 0.71 -2.65 -16.23
C MET A 60 -0.43 -3.43 -16.89
N VAL A 61 -0.19 -4.01 -18.06
CA VAL A 61 -1.18 -4.84 -18.77
C VAL A 61 -1.49 -6.10 -17.97
N GLY A 62 -0.47 -6.76 -17.41
CA GLY A 62 -0.65 -7.91 -16.53
C GLY A 62 -1.47 -7.57 -15.28
N GLY A 63 -1.24 -6.41 -14.65
CA GLY A 63 -2.03 -5.92 -13.53
C GLY A 63 -3.49 -5.65 -13.90
N LEU A 64 -3.73 -5.09 -15.09
CA LEU A 64 -5.09 -4.87 -15.61
C LEU A 64 -5.81 -6.20 -15.88
N LEU A 65 -5.13 -7.16 -16.52
CA LEU A 65 -5.67 -8.50 -16.77
C LEU A 65 -5.95 -9.25 -15.48
N GLY A 66 -5.04 -9.19 -14.50
CA GLY A 66 -5.25 -9.76 -13.18
C GLY A 66 -6.47 -9.15 -12.47
N THR A 67 -6.65 -7.83 -12.59
CA THR A 67 -7.84 -7.14 -12.06
C THR A 67 -9.11 -7.61 -12.77
N ALA A 68 -9.09 -7.75 -14.10
CA ALA A 68 -10.23 -8.24 -14.86
C ALA A 68 -10.60 -9.69 -14.48
N ALA A 69 -9.59 -10.57 -14.35
CA ALA A 69 -9.78 -11.95 -13.91
C ALA A 69 -10.35 -12.02 -12.48
N TYR A 70 -9.89 -11.15 -11.58
CA TYR A 70 -10.45 -11.02 -10.25
C TYR A 70 -11.91 -10.57 -10.27
N MET A 71 -12.26 -9.59 -11.11
CA MET A 71 -13.64 -9.12 -11.24
C MET A 71 -14.56 -10.20 -11.82
N ALA A 72 -14.07 -11.02 -12.76
CA ALA A 72 -14.82 -12.16 -13.29
C ALA A 72 -15.09 -13.22 -12.22
N THR A 73 -14.14 -13.47 -11.33
CA THR A 73 -14.26 -14.44 -10.22
C THR A 73 -14.85 -13.83 -8.94
N TYR A 74 -15.19 -12.53 -8.97
CA TYR A 74 -15.68 -11.80 -7.80
C TYR A 74 -16.90 -12.43 -7.13
N PRO A 75 -17.93 -12.93 -7.85
CA PRO A 75 -19.09 -13.56 -7.21
C PRO A 75 -18.69 -14.77 -6.37
N SER A 76 -17.80 -15.61 -6.88
CA SER A 76 -17.29 -16.80 -6.19
C SER A 76 -16.41 -16.44 -5.00
N VAL A 77 -15.61 -15.37 -5.09
CA VAL A 77 -14.80 -14.89 -3.96
C VAL A 77 -15.68 -14.19 -2.91
N LYS A 78 -16.81 -13.61 -3.31
CA LYS A 78 -17.77 -13.02 -2.37
C LYS A 78 -18.48 -14.09 -1.53
N SER A 79 -18.71 -15.29 -2.07
CA SER A 79 -19.42 -16.37 -1.36
C SER A 79 -18.57 -17.14 -0.35
N THR A 80 -17.25 -16.97 -0.32
CA THR A 80 -16.33 -17.73 0.56
C THR A 80 -16.14 -17.16 1.95
N GLY A 81 -16.77 -16.02 2.29
CA GLY A 81 -16.53 -15.34 3.58
C GLY A 81 -15.13 -14.73 3.71
N ALA A 82 -14.28 -14.78 2.68
CA ALA A 82 -12.93 -14.18 2.68
C ALA A 82 -12.93 -12.64 2.82
N ARG A 83 -14.12 -12.03 2.80
CA ARG A 83 -14.41 -10.62 3.02
C ARG A 83 -15.03 -10.33 4.39
N ASP A 84 -15.17 -11.34 5.24
CA ASP A 84 -15.70 -11.15 6.58
C ASP A 84 -14.80 -10.16 7.33
N ALA A 85 -15.47 -9.19 7.94
CA ALA A 85 -14.84 -8.10 8.64
C ALA A 85 -13.96 -8.67 9.77
N ILE A 86 -12.67 -8.31 9.76
CA ILE A 86 -11.80 -8.59 10.89
C ILE A 86 -11.98 -7.46 11.89
N ALA A 87 -12.16 -7.82 13.18
CA ALA A 87 -12.19 -6.89 14.30
C ALA A 87 -13.17 -5.70 14.12
N GLY A 88 -14.42 -5.96 13.74
CA GLY A 88 -15.47 -4.92 13.65
C GLY A 88 -15.52 -4.15 12.31
N GLY A 89 -14.60 -4.43 11.38
CA GLY A 89 -14.71 -3.98 10.00
C GLY A 89 -13.91 -2.72 9.69
N SER A 90 -14.57 -1.57 9.56
CA SER A 90 -13.89 -0.29 9.26
C SER A 90 -13.21 0.28 10.51
N ILE A 91 -12.25 -0.46 11.03
CA ILE A 91 -11.44 -0.06 12.17
C ILE A 91 -10.19 0.68 11.72
N MET A 92 -9.85 1.75 12.44
CA MET A 92 -8.57 2.44 12.25
C MET A 92 -7.53 1.82 13.20
N PRO A 93 -6.25 1.69 12.82
CA PRO A 93 -5.22 1.18 13.73
C PRO A 93 -5.06 2.01 15.02
N GLY A 94 -5.31 3.33 14.96
CA GLY A 94 -5.31 4.24 16.13
C GLY A 94 -6.53 5.15 16.13
N ALA A 95 -6.86 5.68 17.30
CA ALA A 95 -8.00 6.57 17.50
C ALA A 95 -7.75 7.92 16.81
N VAL A 96 -8.73 8.40 16.05
CA VAL A 96 -8.70 9.71 15.39
C VAL A 96 -9.85 10.57 15.93
N PRO A 97 -9.57 11.75 16.52
CA PRO A 97 -10.60 12.66 17.00
C PRO A 97 -11.56 13.06 15.86
N GLY A 98 -12.87 12.89 16.07
CA GLY A 98 -13.91 13.24 15.09
C GLY A 98 -14.20 12.18 14.01
N ALA A 99 -13.53 11.02 14.02
CA ALA A 99 -13.86 9.92 13.13
C ALA A 99 -15.05 9.10 13.66
N LYS A 100 -15.89 8.60 12.75
CA LYS A 100 -17.01 7.68 13.06
C LYS A 100 -16.58 6.22 13.30
N TYR A 101 -15.27 5.98 13.38
CA TYR A 101 -14.67 4.64 13.34
C TYR A 101 -13.84 4.39 14.60
N GLU A 102 -13.96 3.21 15.18
CA GLU A 102 -13.20 2.83 16.37
C GLU A 102 -11.73 2.56 16.05
N GLY A 103 -10.86 2.98 16.96
CA GLY A 103 -9.44 2.67 16.94
C GLY A 103 -9.20 1.27 17.51
N LEU A 104 -8.44 0.42 16.79
CA LEU A 104 -8.00 -0.89 17.27
C LEU A 104 -7.11 -0.77 18.53
N THR A 105 -6.47 0.39 18.69
CA THR A 105 -5.69 0.74 19.88
C THR A 105 -6.16 2.08 20.43
N GLY A 106 -6.02 2.28 21.75
CA GLY A 106 -6.29 3.58 22.40
C GLY A 106 -5.24 4.65 22.09
N LEU A 107 -4.28 4.37 21.22
CA LEU A 107 -3.23 5.30 20.84
C LEU A 107 -3.72 6.27 19.75
N PRO A 108 -3.25 7.52 19.76
CA PRO A 108 -3.53 8.45 18.67
C PRO A 108 -3.05 7.90 17.33
N GLY A 109 -3.89 8.01 16.29
CA GLY A 109 -3.55 7.59 14.93
C GLY A 109 -2.31 8.29 14.34
N ASP A 110 -1.92 9.43 14.90
CA ASP A 110 -0.69 10.15 14.53
C ASP A 110 0.57 9.43 14.98
N THR A 111 0.58 8.95 16.22
CA THR A 111 1.71 8.22 16.78
C THR A 111 1.93 6.91 16.00
N LEU A 112 0.84 6.20 15.69
CA LEU A 112 0.88 4.97 14.89
C LEU A 112 1.26 5.20 13.42
N GLY A 113 1.03 6.39 12.87
CA GLY A 113 1.46 6.72 11.52
C GLY A 113 2.94 7.15 11.45
N ILE A 114 3.37 7.99 12.38
CA ILE A 114 4.70 8.62 12.35
C ILE A 114 5.78 7.71 12.94
N ALA A 115 5.49 7.01 14.04
CA ALA A 115 6.51 6.22 14.73
C ALA A 115 7.11 5.11 13.84
N PRO A 116 6.35 4.31 13.08
CA PRO A 116 6.93 3.31 12.19
C PRO A 116 7.82 3.91 11.11
N VAL A 117 7.42 5.06 10.55
CA VAL A 117 8.21 5.78 9.53
C VAL A 117 9.57 6.18 10.10
N VAL A 118 9.58 6.79 11.30
CA VAL A 118 10.83 7.17 11.96
C VAL A 118 11.70 5.94 12.26
N VAL A 119 11.10 4.85 12.73
CA VAL A 119 11.82 3.58 12.97
C VAL A 119 12.46 3.07 11.67
N PHE A 120 11.71 3.01 10.56
CA PHE A 120 12.26 2.56 9.27
C PHE A 120 13.38 3.48 8.76
N ILE A 121 13.27 4.80 8.96
CA ILE A 121 14.32 5.75 8.61
C ILE A 121 15.59 5.50 9.45
N VAL A 122 15.45 5.32 10.77
CA VAL A 122 16.59 5.01 11.64
C VAL A 122 17.24 3.69 11.25
N VAL A 123 16.44 2.66 10.98
CA VAL A 123 16.93 1.36 10.50
C VAL A 123 17.69 1.53 9.17
N ALA A 124 17.18 2.35 8.24
CA ALA A 124 17.87 2.62 6.99
C ALA A 124 19.23 3.29 7.19
N PHE A 125 19.37 4.20 8.16
CA PHE A 125 20.65 4.81 8.51
C PHE A 125 21.59 3.86 9.27
N MET A 126 21.05 2.90 10.02
CA MET A 126 21.85 1.88 10.72
C MET A 126 22.29 0.75 9.81
N LEU A 127 21.59 0.52 8.70
CA LEU A 127 22.00 -0.48 7.72
C LEU A 127 23.29 -0.02 7.05
N PRO A 128 24.40 -0.76 7.19
CA PRO A 128 25.63 -0.43 6.50
C PRO A 128 25.38 -0.48 4.99
N GLU A 129 25.85 0.55 4.27
CA GLU A 129 25.90 0.51 2.82
C GLU A 129 26.67 -0.75 2.43
N ARG A 130 26.01 -1.66 1.70
CA ARG A 130 26.67 -2.85 1.18
C ARG A 130 27.81 -2.37 0.30
N ASN A 131 29.04 -2.85 0.55
CA ASN A 131 30.22 -2.58 -0.29
C ASN A 131 29.85 -2.67 -1.78
N SER A 132 29.65 -1.53 -2.43
CA SER A 132 29.57 -1.40 -3.87
C SER A 132 30.97 -1.57 -4.44
N GLY A 133 31.41 -2.82 -4.53
CA GLY A 133 32.54 -3.24 -5.35
C GLY A 133 32.06 -3.87 -6.65
N GLU A 134 31.12 -3.26 -7.36
CA GLU A 134 30.93 -3.41 -8.81
C GLU A 134 29.94 -2.30 -9.25
N PRO A 135 30.33 -1.38 -10.14
CA PRO A 135 29.36 -0.50 -10.78
C PRO A 135 28.41 -1.34 -11.64
N ASP A 136 27.10 -1.14 -11.50
CA ASP A 136 26.12 -1.71 -12.41
C ASP A 136 26.52 -1.34 -13.85
N PRO A 137 26.60 -2.30 -14.80
CA PRO A 137 26.83 -1.97 -16.19
C PRO A 137 25.67 -1.09 -16.62
N VAL A 138 25.99 0.16 -16.94
CA VAL A 138 25.10 1.05 -17.66
C VAL A 138 24.81 0.35 -18.99
N VAL A 139 23.68 -0.35 -19.06
CA VAL A 139 23.16 -0.87 -20.31
C VAL A 139 22.75 0.35 -21.11
N ALA A 140 23.70 0.84 -21.90
CA ALA A 140 23.41 1.69 -23.03
C ALA A 140 22.75 0.80 -24.08
N GLU A 141 21.44 0.95 -24.27
CA GLU A 141 20.73 0.87 -25.55
C GLU A 141 19.34 1.50 -25.43
#